data_AF-A0A1V4YNR3-F1
#
_entry.id   AF-A0A1V4YNR3-F1
#
_cell.length_a   1.000
_cell.length_b   1.000
_cell.length_c   1.000
_cell.angle_alpha   90.00
_cell.angle_beta   90.00
_cell.angle_gamma   90.00
#
_symmetry.space_group_name_H-M   'P 1'
#
loop_
_entity.id
_entity.type
_entity.pdbx_description
1 polymer ?
#
loop_
_entity_poly.entity_id
_entity_poly.type
_entity_poly.pdbx_seq_one_letter_code
_entity_poly.pdbx_strand_id
1 'polypeptide(L)' 'MNIGKLNEKCPKCGSKDKTMNRKFDREFQAHATTKSLVCSKCGYVFVTGEDEE' A
#
# COMPACT_ATOMS: atom_id res chain seq x y z
N MET A 1 10.19 -6.36 3.99
CA MET A 1 9.69 -5.15 3.29
C MET A 1 10.86 -4.49 2.58
N ASN A 2 10.88 -4.48 1.23
CA ASN A 2 11.94 -3.83 0.45
C ASN A 2 11.80 -2.31 0.54
N ILE A 3 12.68 -1.67 1.32
CA ILE A 3 12.69 -0.22 1.62
C ILE A 3 12.75 0.67 0.36
N GLY A 4 13.27 0.13 -0.75
CA GLY A 4 13.37 0.86 -2.04
C GLY A 4 12.01 1.31 -2.58
N LYS A 5 10.98 0.45 -2.57
CA LYS A 5 9.66 0.77 -3.11
C LYS A 5 8.89 1.81 -2.30
N LEU A 6 9.25 2.01 -1.02
CA LEU A 6 8.59 3.01 -0.17
C LEU A 6 8.99 4.44 -0.56
N ASN A 7 10.24 4.64 -0.98
CA ASN A 7 10.77 5.96 -1.37
C ASN A 7 10.51 6.36 -2.83
N GLU A 8 9.98 5.44 -3.65
CA GLU A 8 9.66 5.74 -5.04
C GLU A 8 8.59 6.82 -5.15
N LYS A 9 8.86 7.84 -5.97
CA LYS A 9 7.89 8.89 -6.28
C LYS A 9 6.71 8.31 -7.05
N CYS A 10 5.51 8.80 -6.76
CA CYS A 10 4.32 8.45 -7.52
C CYS A 10 4.50 8.87 -8.99
N PRO A 11 4.25 7.99 -9.98
CA PRO A 11 4.39 8.34 -11.39
C PRO A 11 3.35 9.36 -11.86
N LYS A 12 2.21 9.49 -11.17
CA LYS A 12 1.14 10.44 -11.56
C LYS A 12 1.33 11.85 -11.01
N CYS A 13 1.77 11.98 -9.75
CA CYS A 13 1.81 13.29 -9.07
C CYS A 13 3.19 13.64 -8.49
N GLY A 14 4.18 12.74 -8.59
CA GLY A 14 5.53 12.95 -8.08
C GLY A 14 5.67 12.92 -6.55
N SER A 15 4.57 12.79 -5.80
CA SER A 15 4.60 12.70 -4.33
C SER A 15 5.20 11.39 -3.86
N LYS A 16 5.92 11.45 -2.74
CA LYS A 16 6.47 10.28 -2.02
C LYS A 16 5.53 9.78 -0.93
N ASP A 17 4.45 10.51 -0.67
CA ASP A 17 3.50 10.19 0.39
C ASP A 17 2.63 9.01 -0.06
N LYS A 18 2.70 7.94 0.72
CA LYS A 18 1.95 6.72 0.48
C LYS A 18 1.17 6.34 1.73
N THR A 19 -0.08 5.97 1.53
CA THR A 19 -0.95 5.39 2.56
C THR A 19 -1.00 3.89 2.31
N MET A 20 -0.68 3.11 3.34
CA MET A 20 -0.86 1.66 3.31
C MET A 20 -2.23 1.30 3.86
N ASN A 21 -3.07 0.70 3.02
CA ASN A 21 -4.34 0.13 3.43
C ASN A 21 -4.13 -1.30 3.90
N ARG A 22 -4.60 -1.59 5.11
CA ARG A 22 -4.58 -2.93 5.70
C ARG A 22 -6.00 -3.48 5.73
N LYS A 23 -6.14 -4.78 5.48
CA LYS A 23 -7.37 -5.53 5.71
C LYS A 23 -7.17 -6.35 6.97
N PHE A 24 -7.96 -6.03 7.99
CA PHE A 24 -8.00 -6.84 9.20
C PHE A 24 -8.82 -8.09 8.93
N ASP A 25 -8.32 -9.22 9.44
CA ASP A 25 -9.10 -10.43 9.47
C ASP A 25 -10.31 -10.22 10.39
N ARG A 26 -11.47 -10.74 9.98
CA ARG A 26 -12.73 -10.52 10.71
C ARG A 26 -12.76 -11.30 12.01
N GLU A 27 -12.15 -12.47 12.03
CA GLU A 27 -12.09 -13.34 13.21
C GLU A 27 -10.89 -12.96 14.07
N PHE A 28 -9.76 -12.69 13.44
CA PHE A 28 -8.51 -12.32 14.11
C PHE A 28 -8.18 -10.85 13.87
N GLN A 29 -8.79 -9.95 14.64
CA GLN A 29 -8.55 -8.49 14.51
C GLN A 29 -7.08 -8.06 14.73
N ALA A 30 -6.27 -8.92 15.36
CA ALA A 30 -4.82 -8.70 15.49
C ALA A 30 -4.05 -9.07 14.21
N HIS A 31 -4.62 -9.90 13.33
CA HIS A 31 -4.03 -10.27 12.05
C HIS A 31 -4.52 -9.31 10.96
N ALA A 32 -3.57 -8.63 10.32
CA ALA A 32 -3.86 -7.68 9.26
C ALA A 32 -2.95 -7.96 8.06
N THR A 33 -3.55 -8.14 6.89
CA THR A 33 -2.82 -8.27 5.64
C THR A 33 -2.76 -6.94 4.92
N THR A 34 -1.71 -6.75 4.12
CA THR A 34 -1.57 -5.55 3.29
C THR A 34 -2.57 -5.66 2.14
N LYS A 35 -3.55 -4.76 2.11
CA LYS A 35 -4.58 -4.76 1.06
C LYS A 35 -4.12 -3.98 -0.16
N SER A 36 -3.53 -2.81 0.05
CA SER A 36 -2.98 -2.00 -1.03
C SER A 36 -2.05 -0.91 -0.50
N LEU A 37 -1.13 -0.47 -1.36
CA LEU A 37 -0.32 0.72 -1.13
C LEU A 37 -0.77 1.79 -2.11
N VAL A 38 -1.26 2.92 -1.62
CA VAL A 38 -1.80 4.00 -2.46
C VAL A 38 -1.07 5.31 -2.22
N CYS A 39 -0.96 6.17 -3.23
CA CYS A 39 -0.45 7.52 -3.06
C CYS A 39 -1.48 8.38 -2.32
N SER A 40 -1.04 9.06 -1.26
CA SER A 40 -1.93 9.88 -0.43
C SER A 40 -2.45 11.13 -1.14
N LYS A 41 -1.75 11.62 -2.17
CA LYS A 41 -2.16 12.83 -2.91
C LYS A 41 -3.11 12.59 -4.08
N CYS A 42 -2.92 11.52 -4.84
CA CYS A 42 -3.66 11.29 -6.08
C CYS A 42 -4.41 9.96 -6.14
N GLY A 43 -4.28 9.11 -5.11
CA GLY A 43 -4.93 7.80 -5.05
C GLY A 43 -4.30 6.74 -5.96
N TYR A 44 -3.13 6.99 -6.55
CA TYR A 44 -2.46 6.00 -7.39
C TYR A 44 -2.11 4.74 -6.60
N VAL A 45 -2.55 3.57 -7.07
CA VAL A 45 -2.27 2.28 -6.44
C VAL A 45 -0.91 1.77 -6.92
N PHE A 46 0.03 1.59 -6.00
CA PHE A 46 1.36 1.06 -6.27
C PHE A 46 1.38 -0.47 -6.27
N VAL A 47 0.69 -1.08 -5.32
CA VAL A 47 0.62 -2.53 -5.11
C VAL A 47 -0.76 -2.86 -4.59
N THR A 48 -1.34 -3.95 -5.10
CA THR A 48 -2.54 -4.59 -4.59
C THR A 48 -2.15 -5.86 -3.83
N GLY A 49 -2.83 -6.16 -2.73
CA GLY A 49 -2.57 -7.36 -1.92
C GLY A 49 -2.98 -8.67 -2.59
N GLU A 50 -3.34 -8.62 -3.87
CA GLU A 50 -3.72 -9.76 -4.72
C GLU A 50 -2.51 -10.29 -5.51
N ASP A 51 -1.38 -9.57 -5.48
CA ASP A 51 -0.13 -9.92 -6.18
C ASP A 51 0.80 -10.86 -5.39
N GLU A 52 0.33 -11.42 -4.26
CA GLU A 52 1.06 -12.40 -3.42
C GLU A 52 0.34 -13.77 -3.41
N GLU A 53 0.03 -14.34 -4.58
CA GLU A 53 -0.34 -15.76 -4.74
C GLU A 53 0.86 -16.60 -5.18
#